data_AF-A0A354X836-F1
#
_entry.id   AF-A0A354X836-F1
#
_cell.length_a   1.000
_cell.length_b   1.000
_cell.length_c   1.000
_cell.angle_alpha   90.00
_cell.angle_beta   90.00
_cell.angle_gamma   90.00
#
_symmetry.space_group_name_H-M   'P 1'
#
loop_
_entity.id
_entity.type
_entity.pdbx_description
1 polymer ?
#
loop_
_entity_poly.entity_id
_entity_poly.type
_entity_poly.pdbx_seq_one_letter_code
_entity_poly.pdbx_strand_id
1 'polypeptide(L)'
;MDQRPTKTDATRSTSVPQPNPVADWFVRLIKGIIVGIGFILPGLSGGVLAVILGIYDRLIRFLSDIRKNFIANLLYFLPVFIGAGIGIVLFSILVEKAFGKYAAQFICLFIGFVIGTFPSLYRTAGKQGRSGKDFLILIASTLLIFFLMIIGGQQLTEVTPGIIP
;
A
#
# COMPACT_ATOMS: atom_id res chain seq x y z
N MET A 1 -63.79 0.75 25.06
CA MET A 1 -63.50 2.20 25.01
C MET A 1 -62.68 2.51 26.25
N ASP A 2 -61.55 3.22 26.25
CA ASP A 2 -60.78 3.97 25.27
C ASP A 2 -59.46 4.26 26.00
N GLN A 3 -58.31 3.86 25.45
CA GLN A 3 -57.01 4.41 25.85
C GLN A 3 -56.10 4.45 24.62
N ARG A 4 -56.08 5.60 23.94
CA ARG A 4 -54.87 6.13 23.29
C ARG A 4 -54.31 7.26 24.15
N PRO A 5 -53.02 7.68 24.03
CA PRO A 5 -51.98 7.18 23.12
C PRO A 5 -50.66 6.76 23.82
N THR A 6 -49.96 5.84 23.18
CA THR A 6 -48.55 5.51 23.40
C THR A 6 -47.65 6.71 23.08
N LYS A 7 -46.97 7.27 24.10
CA LYS A 7 -46.01 8.38 23.97
C LYS A 7 -44.69 8.03 24.63
N THR A 8 -43.95 7.06 24.09
CA THR A 8 -42.53 6.87 24.46
C THR A 8 -41.75 6.14 23.36
N ASP A 9 -41.81 6.63 22.13
CA ASP A 9 -40.77 6.38 21.13
C ASP A 9 -40.19 7.74 20.71
N ALA A 10 -39.50 8.37 21.67
CA ALA A 10 -38.63 9.50 21.40
C ALA A 10 -37.42 8.98 20.61
N THR A 11 -37.58 8.92 19.29
CA THR A 11 -36.60 9.43 18.33
C THR A 11 -35.14 9.38 18.81
N ARG A 12 -34.55 8.19 18.89
CA ARG A 12 -33.12 8.05 18.62
C ARG A 12 -32.91 8.31 17.14
N SER A 13 -32.86 9.59 16.80
CA SER A 13 -32.22 10.06 15.58
C SER A 13 -30.74 9.72 15.72
N THR A 14 -30.36 8.49 15.36
CA THR A 14 -29.01 8.26 14.91
C THR A 14 -28.86 9.15 13.69
N SER A 15 -28.26 10.32 13.88
CA SER A 15 -27.85 11.22 12.82
C SER A 15 -26.82 10.46 12.00
N VAL A 16 -27.30 9.65 11.04
CA VAL A 16 -26.47 9.15 9.95
C VAL A 16 -25.81 10.40 9.38
N PRO A 17 -24.47 10.54 9.47
CA PRO A 17 -23.80 11.72 8.96
C PRO A 17 -24.26 11.93 7.52
N GLN A 18 -24.88 13.07 7.26
CA GLN A 18 -25.31 13.40 5.91
C GLN A 18 -24.08 13.30 4.99
N PRO A 19 -24.14 12.56 3.88
CA PRO A 19 -22.97 12.36 3.02
C PRO A 19 -22.53 13.71 2.47
N ASN A 20 -21.48 14.28 3.07
CA ASN A 20 -20.84 15.48 2.57
C ASN A 20 -19.84 15.03 1.50
N PRO A 21 -20.07 15.34 0.21
CA PRO A 21 -19.21 14.88 -0.88
C PRO A 21 -17.74 15.28 -0.67
N VAL A 22 -17.49 16.42 -0.02
CA VAL A 22 -16.15 16.92 0.27
C VAL A 22 -15.48 16.12 1.38
N ALA A 23 -16.20 15.77 2.45
CA ALA A 23 -15.68 14.96 3.54
C ALA A 23 -15.35 13.54 3.07
N ASP A 24 -16.23 12.93 2.26
CA ASP A 24 -15.99 11.61 1.67
C ASP A 24 -14.76 11.61 0.76
N TRP A 25 -14.58 12.68 -0.01
CA TRP A 25 -13.42 12.84 -0.88
C TRP A 25 -12.13 12.95 -0.07
N PHE A 26 -12.13 13.73 1.01
CA PHE A 26 -10.98 13.86 1.92
C PHE A 26 -10.65 12.56 2.65
N VAL A 27 -11.67 11.83 3.13
CA VAL A 27 -11.48 10.51 3.75
C VAL A 27 -10.86 9.53 2.76
N ARG A 28 -11.31 9.52 1.50
CA ARG A 28 -10.70 8.68 0.45
C ARG A 28 -9.26 9.07 0.15
N LEU A 29 -8.94 10.35 0.19
CA LEU A 29 -7.58 10.84 0.01
C LEU A 29 -6.67 10.35 1.15
N ILE A 30 -7.09 10.46 2.41
CA ILE A 30 -6.33 9.94 3.55
C ILE A 30 -6.13 8.42 3.43
N LYS A 31 -7.18 7.68 3.07
CA LYS A 31 -7.08 6.24 2.81
C LYS A 31 -6.04 5.94 1.72
N GLY A 32 -6.03 6.74 0.65
CA GLY A 32 -5.02 6.71 -0.40
C GLY A 32 -3.60 6.91 0.16
N ILE A 33 -3.38 7.93 0.98
CA ILE A 33 -2.07 8.22 1.60
C ILE A 33 -1.55 7.02 2.38
N ILE A 34 -2.37 6.44 3.26
CA ILE A 34 -1.98 5.28 4.08
C ILE A 34 -1.60 4.08 3.20
N VAL A 35 -2.39 3.83 2.16
CA VAL A 35 -2.13 2.74 1.21
C VAL A 35 -0.85 2.99 0.41
N GLY A 36 -0.61 4.23 -0.03
CA GLY A 36 0.62 4.64 -0.71
C GLY A 36 1.86 4.39 0.14
N ILE A 37 1.82 4.78 1.42
CA ILE A 37 2.91 4.51 2.38
C ILE A 37 3.15 3.00 2.51
N GLY A 38 2.09 2.19 2.59
CA GLY A 38 2.20 0.74 2.68
C GLY A 38 2.75 0.05 1.42
N PHE A 39 2.82 0.72 0.27
CA PHE A 39 3.44 0.17 -0.94
C PHE A 39 4.95 0.38 -0.99
N ILE A 40 5.48 1.39 -0.31
CA ILE A 40 6.91 1.74 -0.32
C ILE A 40 7.66 1.23 0.92
N LEU A 41 6.97 1.09 2.06
CA LEU A 41 7.59 0.69 3.32
C LEU A 41 7.83 -0.84 3.36
N PRO A 42 9.08 -1.30 3.57
CA PRO A 42 9.41 -2.73 3.52
C PRO A 42 8.69 -3.49 4.64
N GLY A 43 8.10 -4.63 4.28
CA GLY A 43 7.38 -5.48 5.23
C GLY A 43 5.96 -5.03 5.57
N LEU A 44 5.49 -3.89 5.03
CA LEU A 44 4.07 -3.56 5.00
C LEU A 44 3.48 -3.94 3.63
N SER A 45 2.21 -4.36 3.63
CA SER A 45 1.49 -4.68 2.40
C SER A 45 0.42 -3.61 2.14
N GLY A 46 0.66 -2.77 1.14
CA GLY A 46 -0.31 -1.75 0.69
C GLY A 46 -1.65 -2.35 0.29
N GLY A 47 -1.66 -3.57 -0.27
CA GLY A 47 -2.87 -4.33 -0.56
C GLY A 47 -3.67 -4.73 0.68
N VAL A 48 -2.99 -5.18 1.75
CA VAL A 48 -3.65 -5.49 3.04
C VAL A 48 -4.22 -4.22 3.68
N LEU A 49 -3.49 -3.10 3.63
CA LEU A 49 -4.03 -1.81 4.09
C LEU A 49 -5.26 -1.39 3.26
N ALA A 50 -5.25 -1.63 1.96
CA ALA A 50 -6.40 -1.37 1.10
C ALA A 50 -7.62 -2.23 1.48
N VAL A 51 -7.42 -3.47 1.91
CA VAL A 51 -8.47 -4.36 2.45
C VAL A 51 -9.01 -3.80 3.77
N ILE A 52 -8.11 -3.48 4.71
CA ILE A 52 -8.47 -2.95 6.04
C ILE A 52 -9.27 -1.64 5.90
N LEU A 53 -8.90 -0.78 4.95
CA LEU A 53 -9.57 0.50 4.71
C LEU A 53 -10.85 0.39 3.86
N GLY A 54 -11.22 -0.84 3.46
CA GLY A 54 -12.44 -1.17 2.72
C GLY A 54 -12.45 -0.68 1.27
N ILE A 55 -11.31 -0.30 0.72
CA ILE A 55 -11.21 0.16 -0.68
C ILE A 55 -10.90 -0.99 -1.65
N TYR A 56 -10.33 -2.10 -1.15
CA TYR A 56 -9.93 -3.24 -1.95
C TYR A 56 -11.11 -3.92 -2.65
N ASP A 57 -12.22 -4.17 -1.95
CA ASP A 57 -13.38 -4.85 -2.53
C ASP A 57 -14.00 -4.07 -3.69
N ARG A 58 -14.02 -2.73 -3.58
CA ARG A 58 -14.50 -1.89 -4.66
C ARG A 58 -13.50 -1.86 -5.81
N LEU A 59 -12.20 -1.86 -5.51
CA LEU A 59 -11.14 -1.85 -6.53
C LEU A 59 -11.19 -3.14 -7.35
N ILE A 60 -11.28 -4.30 -6.71
CA ILE A 60 -11.32 -5.58 -7.42
C ILE A 60 -12.60 -5.71 -8.26
N ARG A 61 -13.76 -5.28 -7.74
CA ARG A 61 -15.02 -5.25 -8.51
C ARG A 61 -14.93 -4.33 -9.72
N PHE A 62 -14.29 -3.17 -9.58
CA PHE A 62 -14.04 -2.26 -10.70
C PHE A 62 -13.11 -2.88 -11.75
N LEU A 63 -12.06 -3.60 -11.33
CA LEU A 63 -11.16 -4.32 -12.22
C LEU A 63 -11.82 -5.53 -12.90
N SER A 64 -12.75 -6.21 -12.23
CA SER A 64 -13.51 -7.33 -12.82
C SER A 64 -14.53 -6.86 -13.86
N ASP A 65 -15.18 -5.72 -13.63
CA ASP A 65 -16.24 -5.18 -14.51
C ASP A 65 -15.91 -3.78 -15.04
N ILE A 66 -14.74 -3.64 -15.71
CA ILE A 66 -14.22 -2.35 -16.19
C ILE A 66 -15.22 -1.60 -17.09
N ARG A 67 -16.06 -2.31 -17.86
CA ARG A 67 -17.02 -1.67 -18.77
C ARG A 67 -18.23 -1.06 -18.07
N LYS A 68 -18.53 -1.42 -16.81
CA LYS A 68 -19.74 -0.97 -16.11
C LYS A 68 -19.42 0.27 -15.28
N ASN A 69 -20.05 1.39 -15.61
CA ASN A 69 -19.93 2.66 -14.87
C ASN A 69 -18.46 3.11 -14.66
N PHE A 70 -17.62 2.94 -15.70
CA PHE A 70 -16.19 3.21 -15.63
C PHE A 70 -15.88 4.60 -15.07
N ILE A 71 -16.55 5.62 -15.60
CA ILE A 71 -16.33 7.03 -15.22
C ILE A 71 -16.67 7.27 -13.74
N ALA A 72 -17.80 6.75 -13.26
CA ALA A 72 -18.21 6.93 -11.86
C ALA A 72 -17.24 6.24 -10.89
N ASN A 73 -16.76 5.04 -11.25
CA ASN A 73 -15.75 4.33 -10.46
C ASN A 73 -14.40 5.04 -10.51
N LEU A 74 -13.98 5.54 -11.67
CA LEU A 74 -12.74 6.30 -11.82
C LEU A 74 -12.76 7.58 -10.97
N LEU A 75 -13.86 8.33 -10.99
CA LEU A 75 -14.04 9.51 -10.12
C LEU A 75 -14.03 9.15 -8.63
N TYR A 76 -14.54 7.97 -8.26
CA TYR A 76 -14.45 7.47 -6.88
C TYR A 76 -13.00 7.21 -6.46
N PHE A 77 -12.19 6.60 -7.33
CA PHE A 77 -10.80 6.24 -7.04
C PHE A 77 -9.80 7.38 -7.25
N LEU A 78 -10.16 8.42 -8.00
CA LEU A 78 -9.31 9.58 -8.24
C LEU A 78 -8.69 10.16 -6.95
N PRO A 79 -9.45 10.48 -5.88
CA PRO A 79 -8.85 10.91 -4.60
C PRO A 79 -7.93 9.87 -3.96
N VAL A 80 -8.23 8.58 -4.13
CA VAL A 80 -7.42 7.49 -3.57
C VAL A 80 -6.06 7.41 -4.28
N PHE A 81 -6.05 7.49 -5.61
CA PHE A 81 -4.81 7.48 -6.40
C PHE A 81 -3.97 8.73 -6.14
N ILE A 82 -4.60 9.91 -6.07
CA ILE A 82 -3.93 11.15 -5.69
C ILE A 82 -3.34 11.01 -4.29
N GLY A 83 -4.14 10.53 -3.33
CA GLY A 83 -3.68 10.26 -1.98
C GLY A 83 -2.51 9.29 -1.94
N ALA A 84 -2.55 8.19 -2.70
CA ALA A 84 -1.46 7.23 -2.76
C ALA A 84 -0.17 7.84 -3.33
N GLY A 85 -0.26 8.63 -4.41
CA GLY A 85 0.87 9.37 -4.96
C GLY A 85 1.46 10.36 -3.94
N ILE A 86 0.61 11.12 -3.24
CA ILE A 86 1.03 12.02 -2.16
C ILE A 86 1.71 11.23 -1.04
N GLY A 87 1.14 10.10 -0.63
CA GLY A 87 1.69 9.26 0.44
C GLY A 87 3.07 8.72 0.08
N ILE A 88 3.26 8.28 -1.17
CA ILE A 88 4.57 7.83 -1.68
C ILE A 88 5.57 8.98 -1.65
N VAL A 89 5.24 10.14 -2.23
CA VAL A 89 6.15 11.30 -2.28
C VAL A 89 6.49 11.80 -0.88
N LEU A 90 5.49 11.93 0.00
CA LEU A 90 5.66 12.39 1.37
C LEU A 90 6.55 11.43 2.16
N PHE A 91 6.35 10.12 2.00
CA PHE A 91 7.21 9.12 2.63
C PHE A 91 8.62 9.14 2.06
N SER A 92 8.80 9.29 0.75
CA SER A 92 10.12 9.42 0.14
C SER A 92 10.90 10.63 0.69
N ILE A 93 10.26 11.79 0.81
CA ILE A 93 10.88 13.00 1.40
C ILE A 93 11.18 12.78 2.89
N LEU A 94 10.29 12.12 3.62
CA LEU A 94 10.51 11.77 5.03
C LEU A 94 11.73 10.88 5.17
N VAL A 95 11.85 9.83 4.35
CA VAL A 95 12.98 8.91 4.34
C VAL A 95 14.27 9.64 3.96
N GLU A 96 14.25 10.47 2.91
CA GLU A 96 15.41 11.27 2.50
C GLU A 96 15.93 12.15 3.65
N LYS A 97 15.04 12.91 4.31
CA LYS A 97 15.39 13.74 5.46
C LYS A 97 15.87 12.93 6.66
N ALA A 98 15.25 11.77 6.89
CA ALA A 98 15.61 10.87 7.97
C ALA A 98 17.00 10.26 7.76
N PHE A 99 17.36 9.91 6.53
CA PHE A 99 18.69 9.40 6.21
C PHE A 99 19.78 10.46 6.35
N GLY A 100 19.47 11.75 6.15
CA GLY A 100 20.45 12.82 6.37
C GLY A 100 20.95 12.93 7.82
N LYS A 101 20.08 12.70 8.81
CA LYS A 101 20.42 12.87 10.25
C LYS A 101 20.50 11.55 11.03
N TYR A 102 19.77 10.52 10.61
CA TYR A 102 19.56 9.26 11.33
C TYR A 102 19.73 8.04 10.41
N ALA A 103 20.64 8.12 9.44
CA ALA A 103 20.88 7.06 8.46
C ALA A 103 21.04 5.69 9.10
N ALA A 104 21.90 5.58 10.12
CA ALA A 104 22.20 4.32 10.78
C ALA A 104 20.94 3.70 11.41
N GLN A 105 20.13 4.50 12.11
CA GLN A 105 18.90 4.04 12.75
C GLN A 105 17.87 3.57 11.73
N PHE A 106 17.69 4.32 10.63
CA PHE A 106 16.75 3.95 9.57
C PHE A 106 17.21 2.72 8.78
N ILE A 107 18.50 2.57 8.53
CA ILE A 107 19.07 1.38 7.90
C ILE A 107 18.82 0.15 8.78
N CYS A 108 19.13 0.22 10.08
CA CYS A 108 18.84 -0.87 11.01
C CYS A 108 17.34 -1.19 11.08
N LEU A 109 16.48 -0.17 11.04
CA LEU A 109 15.02 -0.34 11.03
C LEU A 109 14.54 -1.07 9.77
N PHE A 110 15.00 -0.68 8.58
CA PHE A 110 14.61 -1.35 7.34
C PHE A 110 15.18 -2.76 7.22
N ILE A 111 16.44 -2.98 7.62
CA ILE A 111 17.01 -4.34 7.71
C ILE A 111 16.17 -5.18 8.68
N GLY A 112 15.78 -4.61 9.83
CA GLY A 112 14.89 -5.25 10.78
C GLY A 112 13.54 -5.63 10.19
N PHE A 113 12.91 -4.76 9.40
CA PHE A 113 11.66 -5.07 8.69
C PHE A 113 11.84 -6.21 7.67
N VAL A 114 12.89 -6.16 6.85
CA VAL A 114 13.18 -7.21 5.86
C VAL A 114 13.38 -8.56 6.56
N ILE A 115 14.27 -8.60 7.56
CA ILE A 115 14.52 -9.82 8.35
C ILE A 115 13.25 -10.29 9.06
N GLY A 116 12.46 -9.38 9.63
CA GLY A 116 11.22 -9.71 10.33
C GLY A 116 10.18 -10.40 9.43
N THR A 117 10.15 -10.07 8.14
CA THR A 117 9.25 -10.74 7.18
C THR A 117 9.76 -12.10 6.70
N PHE A 118 11.07 -12.34 6.76
CA PHE A 118 11.70 -13.55 6.22
C PHE A 118 11.18 -14.86 6.84
N PRO A 119 11.04 -15.02 8.18
CA PRO A 119 10.48 -16.23 8.78
C PRO A 119 9.05 -16.55 8.28
N SER A 120 8.23 -15.51 8.12
CA SER A 120 6.86 -15.65 7.62
C SER A 120 6.87 -16.13 6.16
N LEU A 121 7.74 -15.54 5.33
CA LEU A 121 7.91 -15.95 3.93
C LEU A 121 8.44 -17.39 3.83
N TYR A 122 9.45 -17.75 4.62
CA TYR A 122 10.04 -19.09 4.62
C TYR A 122 9.03 -20.16 5.03
N ARG A 123 8.21 -19.90 6.06
CA ARG A 123 7.14 -20.80 6.50
C ARG A 123 6.04 -20.91 5.45
N THR A 124 5.69 -19.80 4.81
CA THR A 124 4.64 -19.77 3.78
C THR A 124 5.07 -20.49 2.50
N ALA A 125 6.32 -20.32 2.06
CA ALA A 125 6.88 -21.02 0.92
C ALA A 125 6.91 -22.55 1.11
N GLY A 126 7.09 -23.03 2.35
CA GLY A 126 7.11 -24.47 2.66
C GLY A 126 5.74 -25.13 2.85
N LYS A 127 4.63 -24.39 2.77
CA LYS A 127 3.29 -24.95 3.07
C LYS A 127 2.83 -26.04 2.10
N GLN A 128 3.30 -26.03 0.86
CA GLN A 128 2.92 -26.99 -0.19
C GLN A 128 3.94 -28.14 -0.35
N GLY A 129 4.82 -28.33 0.64
CA GLY A 129 5.95 -29.26 0.55
C GLY A 129 7.23 -28.57 0.09
N ARG A 130 8.37 -29.26 0.28
CA ARG A 130 9.70 -28.72 -0.02
C ARG A 130 10.56 -29.80 -0.65
N SER A 131 10.92 -29.62 -1.91
CA SER A 131 11.80 -30.52 -2.66
C SER A 131 13.24 -29.99 -2.66
N GLY A 132 14.21 -30.89 -2.89
CA GLY A 132 15.61 -30.48 -3.15
C GLY A 132 15.76 -29.58 -4.38
N LYS A 133 14.83 -29.68 -5.34
CA LYS A 133 14.77 -28.79 -6.51
C LYS A 133 14.45 -27.34 -6.14
N ASP A 134 13.59 -27.12 -5.14
CA ASP A 134 13.21 -25.76 -4.69
C ASP A 134 14.40 -25.06 -4.05
N PHE A 135 15.25 -25.81 -3.34
CA PHE A 135 16.49 -25.29 -2.76
C PHE A 135 17.51 -24.94 -3.85
N LEU A 136 17.63 -25.77 -4.89
CA LEU A 136 18.48 -25.49 -6.04
C LEU A 136 18.00 -24.23 -6.79
N ILE A 137 16.70 -24.09 -7.03
CA ILE A 137 16.10 -22.90 -7.65
C ILE A 137 16.33 -21.66 -6.78
N LEU A 138 16.21 -21.78 -5.46
CA LEU A 138 16.48 -20.68 -4.52
C LEU A 138 17.94 -20.22 -4.60
N ILE A 139 18.90 -21.14 -4.58
CA ILE A 139 20.33 -20.80 -4.70
C ILE A 139 20.62 -20.21 -6.09
N ALA A 140 20.12 -20.84 -7.16
CA ALA A 140 20.33 -20.37 -8.52
C ALA A 140 19.78 -18.94 -8.74
N SER A 141 18.56 -18.67 -8.26
CA SER A 141 17.96 -17.32 -8.33
C SER A 141 18.71 -16.31 -7.47
N THR A 142 19.18 -16.69 -6.28
CA THR A 142 20.01 -15.82 -5.43
C THR A 142 21.33 -15.45 -6.11
N LEU A 143 22.03 -16.43 -6.69
CA LEU A 143 23.28 -16.19 -7.43
C LEU A 143 23.04 -15.34 -8.68
N LEU A 144 21.96 -15.59 -9.42
CA LEU A 144 21.59 -14.81 -10.60
C LEU A 144 21.32 -13.35 -10.26
N ILE A 145 20.53 -13.09 -9.21
CA ILE A 145 20.24 -11.72 -8.75
C ILE A 145 21.52 -11.04 -8.25
N PHE A 146 22.37 -11.77 -7.51
CA PHE A 146 23.65 -11.25 -7.05
C PHE A 146 24.58 -10.88 -8.21
N PHE A 147 24.64 -11.72 -9.25
CA PHE A 147 25.41 -11.45 -10.46
C PHE A 147 24.85 -10.26 -11.24
N LEU A 148 23.53 -10.19 -11.41
CA LEU A 148 22.85 -9.04 -12.01
C LEU A 148 23.16 -7.73 -11.25
N MET A 149 23.18 -7.78 -9.92
CA MET A 149 23.52 -6.65 -9.07
C MET A 149 24.96 -6.17 -9.30
N ILE A 150 25.92 -7.09 -9.44
CA ILE A 150 27.32 -6.75 -9.76
C ILE A 150 27.40 -6.05 -11.11
N ILE A 151 26.77 -6.60 -12.16
CA ILE A 151 26.76 -6.00 -13.50
C ILE A 151 26.07 -4.63 -13.49
N GLY A 152 24.88 -4.54 -12.88
CA GLY A 152 24.12 -3.30 -12.80
C GLY A 152 24.84 -2.21 -12.01
N GLY A 153 25.62 -2.58 -10.99
CA GLY A 153 26.46 -1.66 -10.24
C GLY A 153 27.56 -0.99 -11.09
N GLN A 154 27.98 -1.61 -12.19
CA GLN A 154 28.98 -1.04 -13.11
C GLN A 154 28.38 -0.06 -14.12
N GLN A 155 27.05 -0.02 -14.31
CA GLN A 155 26.39 0.74 -15.39
C GLN A 155 25.65 2.00 -14.90
N LEU A 156 25.34 2.13 -13.60
CA LEU A 156 24.47 3.19 -13.05
C LEU A 156 25.21 4.34 -12.33
N THR A 157 26.54 4.35 -12.30
CA THR A 157 27.33 5.40 -11.62
C THR A 157 28.01 6.42 -12.55
N GLU A 158 27.87 6.29 -13.87
CA GLU A 158 28.34 7.28 -14.86
C GLU A 158 27.23 7.63 -15.88
N VAL A 159 26.20 8.33 -15.42
CA VAL A 159 25.52 9.27 -16.33
C VAL A 159 26.06 10.65 -16.02
N THR A 160 27.17 10.99 -16.67
CA THR A 160 27.57 12.39 -16.83
C THR A 160 26.36 13.14 -17.39
N PRO A 161 25.86 14.19 -16.73
CA PRO A 161 24.82 15.03 -17.33
C PRO A 161 25.45 15.70 -18.55
N GLY A 162 25.23 15.10 -19.72
CA GLY A 162 25.49 15.73 -21.00
C GLY A 162 24.55 16.91 -21.13
N ILE A 163 24.96 18.05 -20.57
CA ILE A 163 24.41 19.35 -20.93
C ILE A 163 24.79 19.53 -22.40
N ILE A 164 23.80 19.30 -23.27
CA ILE A 164 23.81 19.82 -24.64
C ILE A 164 24.07 21.34 -24.53
N PRO A 165 25.03 21.90 -25.29
CA PRO A 165 25.43 23.30 -25.16
C PRO A 165 24.28 24.29 -25.37
#